data_AF-A0A2E1AAC6-F1
#
_entry.id   AF-A0A2E1AAC6-F1
#
_cell.length_a   1.000
_cell.length_b   1.000
_cell.length_c   1.000
_cell.angle_alpha   90.00
_cell.angle_beta   90.00
_cell.angle_gamma   90.00
#
_symmetry.space_group_name_H-M   'P 1'
#
loop_
_entity.id
_entity.type
_entity.pdbx_description
1 polymer ?
#
loop_
_entity_poly.entity_id
_entity_poly.type
_entity_poly.pdbx_seq_one_letter_code
_entity_poly.pdbx_strand_id
1 'polypeptide(L)'
;MTFPEASKGSYLLLLQLEAPSRLTIGRLGTFDFPQGWLVYTGSALGSGGLRGRLKHHLAPVKKSHWHVDYLRQAAVCREVWYAVGDVSFEHDWAATLLKLPDASIPVARFGASDCRCPTHLVAFADRPQIDAFNALAEIKVQGWLVSWIAPQRSQRPRRKNQRKVAKDAKHSFKGSPEP
;
A
#
# COMPACT_ATOMS: atom_id res chain seq x y z
N MET A 1 24.96 -0.55 0.30
CA MET A 1 24.57 0.43 -0.74
C MET A 1 23.81 1.57 -0.08
N THR A 2 23.99 2.79 -0.60
CA THR A 2 23.68 4.06 0.07
C THR A 2 22.32 4.63 -0.38
N PHE A 3 21.71 5.47 0.46
CA PHE A 3 20.50 6.21 0.14
C PHE A 3 20.68 7.04 -1.15
N PRO A 4 19.72 7.04 -2.10
CA PRO A 4 19.88 7.73 -3.38
C PRO A 4 20.00 9.25 -3.22
N GLU A 5 20.74 9.85 -4.14
CA GLU A 5 20.93 11.30 -4.24
C GLU A 5 19.66 12.01 -4.74
N ALA A 6 19.69 13.35 -4.77
CA ALA A 6 18.59 14.19 -5.25
C ALA A 6 18.46 14.14 -6.79
N SER A 7 18.54 12.96 -7.37
CA SER A 7 18.43 12.70 -8.81
C SER A 7 17.00 12.34 -9.16
N LYS A 8 16.58 12.66 -10.38
CA LYS A 8 15.30 12.18 -10.90
C LYS A 8 15.31 10.67 -11.08
N GLY A 9 14.13 10.06 -11.05
CA GLY A 9 14.00 8.65 -11.38
C GLY A 9 12.65 8.06 -10.98
N SER A 10 12.59 6.74 -11.03
CA SER A 10 11.42 5.95 -10.63
C SER A 10 11.79 4.98 -9.52
N TYR A 11 10.80 4.61 -8.71
CA TYR A 11 11.00 3.71 -7.57
C TYR A 11 9.83 2.75 -7.39
N LEU A 12 10.15 1.64 -6.74
CA LEU A 12 9.24 0.62 -6.23
C LEU A 12 9.42 0.56 -4.72
N LEU A 13 8.33 0.72 -3.97
CA LEU A 13 8.33 0.49 -2.52
C LEU A 13 7.84 -0.93 -2.26
N LEU A 14 8.69 -1.77 -1.66
CA LEU A 14 8.31 -3.10 -1.22
C LEU A 14 7.83 -3.01 0.23
N LEU A 15 6.51 -3.02 0.37
CA LEU A 15 5.81 -2.88 1.64
C LEU A 15 5.38 -4.26 2.12
N GLN A 16 5.75 -4.64 3.33
CA GLN A 16 5.30 -5.87 3.97
C GLN A 16 4.12 -5.58 4.88
N LEU A 17 3.03 -6.32 4.68
CA LEU A 17 1.88 -6.32 5.57
C LEU A 17 1.95 -7.60 6.41
N GLU A 18 2.22 -7.47 7.71
CA GLU A 18 2.45 -8.61 8.62
C GLU A 18 1.18 -9.35 9.03
N ALA A 19 0.00 -8.73 8.86
CA ALA A 19 -1.29 -9.33 9.16
C ALA A 19 -2.38 -8.79 8.23
N PRO A 20 -3.41 -9.58 7.89
CA PRO A 20 -4.51 -9.11 7.06
C PRO A 20 -5.14 -7.84 7.67
N SER A 21 -5.39 -6.84 6.83
CA SER A 21 -5.82 -5.52 7.29
C SER A 21 -6.92 -4.95 6.39
N ARG A 22 -7.97 -4.41 7.02
CA ARG A 22 -9.00 -3.63 6.33
C ARG A 22 -8.64 -2.15 6.42
N LEU A 23 -8.35 -1.52 5.27
CA LEU A 23 -7.84 -0.15 5.22
C LEU A 23 -8.72 0.74 4.36
N THR A 24 -8.95 1.98 4.82
CA THR A 24 -9.59 3.04 4.03
C THR A 24 -8.51 3.85 3.31
N ILE A 25 -8.51 3.81 1.99
CA ILE A 25 -7.53 4.46 1.11
C ILE A 25 -8.13 5.76 0.58
N GLY A 26 -8.12 6.81 1.41
CA GLY A 26 -8.64 8.13 1.03
C GLY A 26 -10.02 8.05 0.35
N ARG A 27 -10.12 8.59 -0.87
CA ARG A 27 -11.35 8.58 -1.67
C ARG A 27 -11.55 7.30 -2.49
N LEU A 28 -10.58 6.39 -2.59
CA LEU A 28 -10.78 5.12 -3.31
C LEU A 28 -11.77 4.21 -2.58
N GLY A 29 -11.88 4.31 -1.26
CA GLY A 29 -12.79 3.50 -0.46
C GLY A 29 -12.06 2.61 0.54
N THR A 30 -12.74 1.55 0.98
CA THR A 30 -12.23 0.60 1.99
C THR A 30 -12.06 -0.78 1.38
N PHE A 31 -10.88 -1.37 1.60
CA PHE A 31 -10.48 -2.64 0.98
C PHE A 31 -9.87 -3.57 2.02
N ASP A 32 -9.98 -4.88 1.77
CA ASP A 32 -9.32 -5.92 2.54
C ASP A 32 -8.00 -6.27 1.86
N PHE A 33 -6.90 -6.19 2.60
CA PHE A 33 -5.57 -6.58 2.15
C PHE A 33 -5.15 -7.86 2.86
N PRO A 34 -4.79 -8.93 2.14
CA PRO A 34 -4.21 -10.12 2.75
C PRO A 34 -2.81 -9.82 3.29
N GLN A 35 -2.35 -10.61 4.26
CA GLN A 35 -0.94 -10.62 4.65
C GLN A 35 -0.07 -10.95 3.44
N GLY A 36 1.10 -10.31 3.33
CA GLY A 36 2.02 -10.53 2.24
C GLY A 36 2.79 -9.27 1.87
N TRP A 37 3.10 -9.15 0.58
CA TRP A 37 3.90 -8.07 0.02
C TRP A 37 3.07 -7.22 -0.93
N LEU A 38 3.27 -5.91 -0.82
CA LEU A 38 2.61 -4.89 -1.62
C LEU A 38 3.68 -4.02 -2.25
N VAL A 39 3.77 -4.06 -3.57
CA VAL A 39 4.75 -3.28 -4.34
C VAL A 39 4.06 -2.09 -4.98
N TYR A 40 4.44 -0.90 -4.54
CA TYR A 40 3.93 0.36 -5.07
C TYR A 40 4.92 0.99 -6.03
N THR A 41 4.47 1.35 -7.22
CA THR A 41 5.26 2.04 -8.25
C THR A 41 5.02 3.54 -8.22
N GLY A 42 6.08 4.33 -8.30
CA GLY A 42 5.98 5.77 -8.42
C GLY A 42 7.20 6.42 -9.03
N SER A 43 7.07 7.71 -9.33
CA SER A 43 8.12 8.53 -9.94
C SER A 43 8.49 9.76 -9.08
N ALA A 44 9.72 10.23 -9.28
CA ALA A 44 10.33 11.32 -8.53
C ALA A 44 11.08 12.26 -9.49
N LEU A 45 10.35 12.87 -10.43
CA LEU A 45 10.92 13.76 -11.46
C LEU A 45 10.98 15.24 -11.06
N GLY A 46 10.45 15.60 -9.88
CA GLY A 46 10.49 16.97 -9.35
C GLY A 46 11.84 17.34 -8.73
N SER A 47 11.96 18.59 -8.25
CA SER A 47 13.22 19.17 -7.72
C SER A 47 13.86 18.41 -6.56
N GLY A 48 13.07 17.67 -5.76
CA GLY A 48 13.59 16.85 -4.66
C GLY A 48 14.16 15.48 -5.09
N GLY A 49 13.87 15.05 -6.33
CA GLY A 49 14.29 13.74 -6.84
C GLY A 49 13.87 12.55 -5.98
N LEU A 50 14.54 11.42 -6.20
CA LEU A 50 14.40 10.19 -5.43
C LEU A 50 14.68 10.44 -3.94
N ARG A 51 15.74 11.19 -3.59
CA ARG A 51 16.05 11.53 -2.19
C ARG A 51 14.86 12.13 -1.45
N GLY A 52 14.22 13.15 -2.04
CA GLY A 52 13.09 13.85 -1.42
C GLY A 52 11.86 12.95 -1.30
N ARG A 53 11.52 12.24 -2.38
CA ARG A 53 10.34 11.37 -2.41
C ARG A 53 10.49 10.17 -1.47
N LEU A 54 11.64 9.50 -1.47
CA LEU A 54 11.90 8.37 -0.58
C LEU A 54 12.01 8.80 0.88
N LYS A 55 12.55 9.99 1.18
CA LYS A 55 12.53 10.54 2.54
C LYS A 55 11.11 10.69 3.08
N HIS A 56 10.16 11.16 2.24
CA HIS A 56 8.74 11.18 2.61
C HIS A 56 8.19 9.77 2.84
N HIS A 57 8.51 8.83 1.96
CA HIS A 57 8.04 7.44 2.05
C HIS A 57 8.67 6.60 3.17
N LEU A 58 9.70 7.09 3.83
CA LEU A 58 10.34 6.41 4.95
C LEU A 58 10.13 7.13 6.27
N ALA A 59 9.75 8.41 6.24
CA ALA A 59 9.32 9.14 7.42
C ALA A 59 7.98 8.60 7.96
N PRO A 60 7.72 8.66 9.28
CA PRO A 60 6.42 8.34 9.84
C PRO A 60 5.28 9.11 9.16
N VAL A 61 4.17 8.42 8.89
CA VAL A 61 2.99 9.03 8.26
C VAL A 61 2.33 9.99 9.26
N LYS A 62 2.51 11.30 9.07
CA LYS A 62 1.84 12.35 9.86
C LYS A 62 0.48 12.73 9.28
N LYS A 63 0.42 12.84 7.95
CA LYS A 63 -0.78 13.14 7.15
C LYS A 63 -0.69 12.33 5.86
N SER A 64 -1.78 11.70 5.46
CA SER A 64 -1.81 10.94 4.21
C SER A 64 -2.23 11.85 3.06
N HIS A 65 -1.37 11.95 2.05
CA HIS A 65 -1.60 12.76 0.85
C HIS A 65 -1.77 11.89 -0.39
N TRP A 66 -0.99 10.83 -0.50
CA TRP A 66 -1.09 9.85 -1.58
C TRP A 66 -1.71 8.54 -1.09
N HIS A 67 -2.27 7.74 -1.99
CA HIS A 67 -2.89 6.46 -1.64
C HIS A 67 -1.93 5.55 -0.86
N VAL A 68 -0.65 5.52 -1.24
CA VAL A 68 0.38 4.75 -0.53
C VAL A 68 0.61 5.22 0.91
N ASP A 69 0.35 6.48 1.25
CA ASP A 69 0.48 6.97 2.63
C ASP A 69 -0.58 6.37 3.56
N TYR A 70 -1.75 5.99 3.05
CA TYR A 70 -2.76 5.26 3.84
C TYR A 70 -2.31 3.81 4.07
N LEU A 71 -1.75 3.18 3.03
CA LEU A 71 -1.25 1.82 3.11
C LEU A 71 -0.08 1.70 4.10
N ARG A 72 0.84 2.68 4.05
CA ARG A 72 1.97 2.84 4.97
C ARG A 72 1.55 3.18 6.42
N GLN A 73 0.29 3.09 6.81
CA GLN A 73 -0.09 3.10 8.23
C GLN A 73 -0.14 1.68 8.82
N ALA A 74 -0.22 0.67 7.95
CA ALA A 74 -0.28 -0.74 8.33
C ALA A 74 0.86 -1.57 7.70
N ALA A 75 1.37 -1.16 6.54
CA ALA A 75 2.44 -1.86 5.84
C ALA A 75 3.79 -1.18 6.03
N VAL A 76 4.81 -1.99 6.31
CA VAL A 76 6.18 -1.56 6.62
C VAL A 76 7.03 -1.60 5.35
N CYS A 77 7.66 -0.49 4.97
CA CYS A 77 8.58 -0.48 3.83
C CYS A 77 9.88 -1.20 4.20
N ARG A 78 10.12 -2.38 3.62
CA ARG A 78 11.31 -3.21 3.89
C ARG A 78 12.43 -2.96 2.89
N GLU A 79 12.08 -2.61 1.67
CA GLU A 79 13.02 -2.45 0.57
C GLU A 79 12.51 -1.42 -0.43
N VAL A 80 13.44 -0.76 -1.09
CA VAL A 80 13.17 0.12 -2.23
C VAL A 80 13.95 -0.38 -3.41
N TRP A 81 13.29 -0.58 -4.55
CA TRP A 81 13.98 -0.70 -5.83
C TRP A 81 13.89 0.62 -6.58
N TYR A 82 14.96 1.05 -7.23
CA TYR A 82 14.94 2.31 -7.95
C TYR A 82 15.90 2.32 -9.13
N ALA A 83 15.66 3.25 -10.05
CA ALA A 83 16.56 3.60 -11.14
C ALA A 83 16.56 5.12 -11.32
N VAL A 84 17.75 5.67 -11.53
CA VAL A 84 17.93 7.10 -11.85
C VAL A 84 17.64 7.32 -13.34
N GLY A 85 16.92 8.39 -13.65
CA GLY A 85 16.58 8.75 -15.02
C GLY A 85 15.71 10.00 -15.09
N ASP A 86 15.75 10.68 -16.24
CA ASP A 86 14.95 11.88 -16.48
C ASP A 86 13.51 11.58 -16.93
N VAL A 87 13.22 10.33 -17.26
CA VAL A 87 11.90 9.86 -17.68
C VAL A 87 11.26 8.98 -16.59
N SER A 88 9.92 8.93 -16.59
CA SER A 88 9.17 8.05 -15.70
C SER A 88 9.08 6.66 -16.30
N PHE A 89 9.38 5.63 -15.50
CA PHE A 89 9.17 4.22 -15.83
C PHE A 89 7.95 3.65 -15.10
N GLU A 90 7.11 4.51 -14.53
CA GLU A 90 6.02 4.13 -13.64
C GLU A 90 5.00 3.19 -14.31
N HIS A 91 4.65 3.45 -15.57
CA HIS A 91 3.72 2.59 -16.30
C HIS A 91 4.33 1.24 -16.67
N ASP A 92 5.55 1.25 -17.19
CA ASP A 92 6.24 0.03 -17.65
C ASP A 92 6.56 -0.89 -16.47
N TRP A 93 6.96 -0.33 -15.33
CA TRP A 93 7.22 -1.10 -14.12
C TRP A 93 5.94 -1.64 -13.49
N ALA A 94 4.85 -0.87 -13.46
CA ALA A 94 3.56 -1.39 -13.01
C ALA A 94 3.09 -2.56 -13.88
N ALA A 95 3.25 -2.47 -15.20
CA ALA A 95 2.95 -3.56 -16.12
C ALA A 95 3.89 -4.76 -15.94
N THR A 96 5.18 -4.50 -15.68
CA THR A 96 6.18 -5.55 -15.43
C THR A 96 5.89 -6.33 -14.16
N LEU A 97 5.51 -5.66 -13.08
CA LEU A 97 5.11 -6.32 -11.83
C LEU A 97 3.92 -7.27 -12.04
N LEU A 98 2.95 -6.89 -12.87
CA LEU A 98 1.78 -7.72 -13.17
C LEU A 98 2.11 -8.97 -14.00
N LYS A 99 3.30 -9.06 -14.61
CA LYS A 99 3.78 -10.24 -15.33
C LYS A 99 4.52 -11.23 -14.44
N LEU A 100 4.88 -10.84 -13.22
CA LEU A 100 5.57 -11.73 -12.29
C LEU A 100 4.61 -12.82 -11.78
N PRO A 101 5.13 -14.01 -11.43
CA PRO A 101 4.34 -15.04 -10.77
C PRO A 101 3.66 -14.51 -9.50
N ASP A 102 2.44 -15.00 -9.24
CA ASP A 102 1.63 -14.69 -8.06
C ASP A 102 1.25 -13.20 -7.90
N ALA A 103 1.43 -12.40 -8.96
CA ALA A 103 1.00 -11.02 -8.99
C ALA A 103 -0.53 -10.92 -8.99
N SER A 104 -1.07 -10.04 -8.15
CA SER A 104 -2.49 -9.72 -8.12
C SER A 104 -2.75 -8.23 -7.93
N ILE A 105 -3.94 -7.77 -8.32
CA ILE A 105 -4.38 -6.37 -8.15
C ILE A 105 -5.25 -6.30 -6.89
N PRO A 106 -4.73 -5.82 -5.74
CA PRO A 106 -5.52 -5.74 -4.51
C PRO A 106 -6.56 -4.61 -4.57
N VAL A 107 -6.26 -3.54 -5.31
CA VAL A 107 -7.13 -2.37 -5.46
C VAL A 107 -6.97 -1.82 -6.87
N ALA A 108 -8.06 -1.83 -7.64
CA ALA A 108 -8.10 -1.21 -8.95
C ALA A 108 -7.87 0.31 -8.84
N ARG A 109 -7.16 0.87 -9.82
CA ARG A 109 -6.86 2.30 -9.98
C ARG A 109 -6.03 2.90 -8.84
N PHE A 110 -5.40 2.09 -7.99
CA PHE A 110 -4.57 2.58 -6.88
C PHE A 110 -3.35 3.35 -7.42
N GLY A 111 -3.29 4.64 -7.11
CA GLY A 111 -2.20 5.51 -7.55
C GLY A 111 -2.17 5.79 -9.06
N ALA A 112 -3.21 5.37 -9.79
CA ALA A 112 -3.30 5.46 -11.24
C ALA A 112 -4.42 6.42 -11.68
N SER A 113 -4.69 7.48 -10.91
CA SER A 113 -5.85 8.36 -11.12
C SER A 113 -5.74 9.22 -12.38
N ASP A 114 -4.52 9.53 -12.80
CA ASP A 114 -4.15 10.39 -13.93
C ASP A 114 -3.68 9.59 -15.17
N CYS A 115 -3.62 8.27 -15.08
CA CYS A 115 -3.21 7.39 -16.18
C CYS A 115 -4.25 6.29 -16.46
N ARG A 116 -4.00 5.42 -17.45
CA ARG A 116 -4.88 4.29 -17.79
C ARG A 116 -4.45 2.96 -17.17
N CYS A 117 -3.42 2.96 -16.32
CA CYS A 117 -2.95 1.72 -15.70
C CYS A 117 -4.05 1.07 -14.84
N PRO A 118 -4.15 -0.28 -14.84
CA PRO A 118 -5.07 -0.99 -13.96
C PRO A 118 -4.83 -0.65 -12.49
N THR A 119 -3.58 -0.49 -12.09
CA THR A 119 -3.12 -0.12 -10.74
C THR A 119 -1.62 0.21 -10.79
N HIS A 120 -1.12 0.99 -9.84
CA HIS A 120 0.32 1.10 -9.52
C HIS A 120 0.69 0.36 -8.23
N LEU A 121 -0.25 -0.40 -7.65
CA LEU A 121 -0.05 -1.26 -6.49
C LEU A 121 -0.32 -2.72 -6.88
N VAL A 122 0.69 -3.57 -6.73
CA VAL A 122 0.61 -5.02 -7.01
C VAL A 122 0.87 -5.80 -5.73
N ALA A 123 0.09 -6.85 -5.48
CA ALA A 123 0.22 -7.71 -4.32
C ALA A 123 0.86 -9.06 -4.68
N PHE A 124 1.64 -9.60 -3.74
CA PHE A 124 2.29 -10.90 -3.81
C PHE A 124 2.16 -11.60 -2.45
N ALA A 125 2.05 -12.93 -2.45
CA ALA A 125 2.11 -13.70 -1.20
C ALA A 125 3.52 -13.61 -0.58
N ASP A 126 4.55 -13.82 -1.40
CA ASP A 126 5.96 -13.79 -1.03
C ASP A 126 6.68 -12.56 -1.57
N ARG A 127 7.89 -12.29 -1.05
CA ARG A 127 8.71 -11.16 -1.51
C ARG A 127 9.13 -11.39 -2.96
N PRO A 128 8.76 -10.51 -3.91
CA PRO A 128 9.24 -10.65 -5.28
C PRO A 128 10.75 -10.47 -5.32
N GLN A 129 11.42 -11.21 -6.21
CA GLN A 129 12.87 -11.17 -6.34
C GLN A 129 13.28 -10.11 -7.38
N ILE A 130 14.30 -9.32 -7.03
CA ILE A 130 14.79 -8.24 -7.90
C ILE A 130 15.30 -8.77 -9.24
N ASP A 131 15.92 -9.95 -9.26
CA ASP A 131 16.43 -10.55 -10.49
C ASP A 131 15.31 -10.98 -11.44
N ALA A 132 14.22 -11.52 -10.89
CA ALA A 132 13.03 -11.86 -11.69
C ALA A 132 12.39 -10.61 -12.31
N PHE A 133 12.33 -9.50 -11.55
CA PHE A 133 11.88 -8.22 -12.09
C PHE A 133 12.83 -7.69 -13.17
N ASN A 134 14.13 -7.67 -12.90
CA ASN A 134 15.17 -7.18 -13.82
C ASN A 134 15.31 -8.00 -15.10
N ALA A 135 14.86 -9.26 -15.10
CA ALA A 135 14.80 -10.09 -16.30
C ALA A 135 13.68 -9.68 -17.27
N LEU A 136 12.64 -9.00 -16.76
CA LEU A 136 11.47 -8.56 -17.54
C LEU A 136 11.45 -7.05 -17.82
N ALA A 137 12.07 -6.26 -16.94
CA ALA A 137 12.09 -4.81 -17.05
C ALA A 137 13.05 -4.33 -18.16
N GLU A 138 12.61 -3.34 -18.94
CA GLU A 138 13.47 -2.69 -19.95
C GLU A 138 14.68 -2.00 -19.30
N ILE A 139 14.46 -1.37 -18.14
CA ILE A 139 15.50 -0.73 -17.34
C ILE A 139 15.62 -1.47 -16.01
N LYS A 140 16.84 -1.94 -15.72
CA LYS A 140 17.15 -2.63 -14.47
C LYS A 140 17.11 -1.66 -13.28
N VAL A 141 16.61 -2.16 -12.17
CA VAL A 141 16.59 -1.46 -10.89
C VAL A 141 17.70 -1.94 -9.97
N GLN A 142 18.13 -1.05 -9.10
CA GLN A 142 18.99 -1.35 -7.96
C GLN A 142 18.12 -1.53 -6.71
N GLY A 143 18.52 -2.45 -5.83
CA GLY A 143 17.82 -2.74 -4.58
C GLY A 143 18.48 -2.10 -3.37
N TRP A 144 17.67 -1.55 -2.48
CA TRP A 144 18.12 -0.99 -1.21
C TRP A 144 17.25 -1.49 -0.06
N LEU A 145 17.85 -2.30 0.82
CA LEU A 145 17.23 -2.75 2.07
C LEU A 145 17.13 -1.60 3.07
N VAL A 146 15.91 -1.38 3.58
CA VAL A 146 15.65 -0.34 4.57
C VAL A 146 15.95 -0.90 5.96
N SER A 147 17.17 -0.63 6.44
CA SER A 147 17.68 -1.13 7.72
C SER A 147 17.17 -0.37 8.95
N TRP A 148 16.55 0.80 8.77
CA TRP A 148 15.94 1.58 9.85
C TRP A 148 14.55 2.05 9.46
N ILE A 149 13.54 1.51 10.14
CA ILE A 149 12.15 1.94 10.02
C ILE A 149 11.72 2.36 11.43
N ALA A 150 11.39 3.64 11.61
CA ALA A 150 10.73 4.07 12.85
C ALA A 150 9.44 3.25 13.02
N PRO A 151 9.20 2.61 14.19
CA PRO A 151 8.06 1.73 14.38
C PRO A 151 6.76 2.48 14.06
N GLN A 152 6.01 1.96 13.10
CA GLN A 152 4.70 2.48 12.79
C GLN A 152 3.75 2.08 13.91
N ARG A 153 3.05 3.05 14.50
CA ARG A 153 2.04 2.78 15.53
C ARG A 153 1.01 1.81 14.94
N SER A 154 1.00 0.57 15.43
CA SER A 154 0.00 -0.41 15.03
C SER A 154 -1.38 0.16 15.36
N GLN A 155 -2.21 0.31 14.33
CA GLN A 155 -3.62 0.53 14.58
C GLN A 155 -4.18 -0.78 15.13
N ARG A 156 -4.35 -0.84 16.47
CA ARG A 156 -5.18 -1.88 17.09
C ARG A 156 -6.54 -1.86 16.39
N PRO A 157 -7.10 -3.01 16.00
CA PRO A 157 -8.43 -3.04 15.41
C PRO A 157 -9.41 -2.41 16.38
N ARG A 158 -10.19 -1.43 15.90
CA ARG A 158 -11.31 -0.85 16.66
C ARG A 158 -12.22 -2.01 17.06
N ARG A 159 -12.26 -2.33 18.36
CA ARG A 159 -13.29 -3.21 18.94
C ARG A 159 -14.66 -2.67 18.52
N LYS A 160 -15.39 -3.40 17.68
CA LYS A 160 -16.81 -3.13 17.43
C LYS A 160 -17.54 -3.22 18.77
N ASN A 161 -18.21 -2.14 19.15
CA ASN A 161 -18.98 -2.05 20.38
C ASN A 161 -20.24 -2.91 20.21
N GLN A 162 -20.21 -4.17 20.64
CA GLN A 162 -21.42 -4.99 20.78
C GLN A 162 -22.18 -4.54 22.02
N ARG A 163 -22.99 -3.49 21.89
CA ARG A 163 -24.12 -3.25 22.79
C ARG A 163 -25.26 -2.62 21.99
N LYS A 164 -26.27 -3.45 21.68
CA LYS A 164 -27.70 -3.22 21.95
C LYS A 164 -28.56 -4.10 21.03
N VAL A 165 -28.67 -5.39 21.37
CA VAL A 165 -29.81 -6.23 21.01
C VAL A 165 -30.28 -6.87 22.33
N ALA A 166 -31.10 -6.12 23.07
CA ALA A 166 -31.90 -6.61 24.19
C ALA A 166 -32.66 -5.40 24.77
N LYS A 167 -33.74 -5.02 24.10
CA LYS A 167 -34.88 -4.27 24.64
C LYS A 167 -35.79 -4.03 23.44
N ASP A 168 -36.67 -4.99 23.20
CA ASP A 168 -38.01 -4.83 22.59
C ASP A 168 -38.65 -6.23 22.48
N ALA A 169 -38.95 -6.79 23.65
CA ALA A 169 -39.82 -7.97 23.77
C ALA A 169 -40.52 -7.92 25.13
N LYS A 170 -41.14 -6.78 25.46
CA LYS A 170 -42.12 -6.67 26.56
C LYS A 170 -43.10 -5.54 26.23
N HIS A 171 -44.01 -5.80 25.30
CA HIS A 171 -45.33 -5.15 25.21
C HIS A 171 -46.22 -5.96 24.26
N SER A 172 -46.86 -7.00 24.78
CA SER A 172 -48.15 -7.51 24.29
C SER A 172 -48.60 -8.65 25.20
N PHE A 173 -49.45 -8.34 26.18
CA PHE A 173 -50.65 -9.11 26.51
C PHE A 173 -51.38 -8.39 27.66
N LYS A 174 -52.32 -7.51 27.33
CA LYS A 174 -53.47 -7.22 28.19
C LYS A 174 -54.59 -8.12 27.67
N GLY A 175 -54.91 -9.16 28.41
CA GLY A 175 -56.10 -9.97 28.23
C GLY A 175 -56.88 -9.96 29.55
N SER A 176 -58.02 -9.28 29.57
CA SER A 176 -59.21 -9.73 30.32
C SER A 176 -59.83 -10.89 29.49
N PRO A 177 -60.62 -11.85 30.04
CA PRO A 177 -61.76 -11.59 30.95
C PRO A 177 -62.09 -12.65 32.04
N GLU A 178 -62.91 -12.23 33.02
CA GLU A 178 -64.06 -12.88 33.73
C GLU A 178 -63.99 -14.32 34.31
N PRO A 179 -64.97 -14.75 35.16
CA PRO A 179 -66.24 -14.12 35.57
C PRO A 179 -66.33 -13.62 37.02
#